data_AF-A0A7W6IIB7-F1
#
_entry.id   AF-A0A7W6IIB7-F1
#
_cell.length_a   1.000
_cell.length_b   1.000
_cell.length_c   1.000
_cell.angle_alpha   90.00
_cell.angle_beta   90.00
_cell.angle_gamma   90.00
#
_symmetry.space_group_name_H-M   'P 1'
#
loop_
_entity.id
_entity.type
_entity.pdbx_description
1 polymer ?
#
loop_
_entity_poly.entity_id
_entity_poly.type
_entity_poly.pdbx_seq_one_letter_code
_entity_poly.pdbx_strand_id
1 'polypeptide(L)'
;MSNDTSALREQLSDQWQKLAIDLIRKGIPADAIFESLLTVGLAGHVEIHGKEPTAGKLVAIAEQLSDQVRREKEALREASGATKN
;
A
#
# COMPACT_ATOMS: atom_id res chain seq x y z
N MET A 1 23.10 -10.02 3.97
CA MET A 1 21.78 -10.26 4.60
C MET A 1 20.64 -9.42 3.99
N SER A 2 20.73 -8.92 2.73
CA SER A 2 19.64 -8.12 2.13
C SER A 2 18.75 -8.87 1.13
N ASN A 3 19.13 -10.08 0.68
CA ASN A 3 18.33 -10.84 -0.29
C ASN A 3 17.12 -11.56 0.35
N ASP A 4 17.22 -11.94 1.63
CA ASP A 4 16.17 -12.71 2.32
C ASP A 4 14.90 -11.88 2.56
N THR A 5 15.06 -10.58 2.85
CA THR A 5 13.92 -9.70 3.14
C THR A 5 13.11 -9.35 1.90
N SER A 6 13.72 -9.31 0.71
CA SER A 6 12.99 -9.07 -0.54
C SER A 6 12.16 -10.28 -0.96
N ALA A 7 12.78 -11.48 -0.95
CA ALA A 7 12.10 -12.72 -1.25
C ALA A 7 10.93 -12.99 -0.29
N LEU A 8 11.12 -12.71 1.01
CA LEU A 8 10.06 -12.83 2.00
C LEU A 8 8.90 -11.87 1.73
N ARG A 9 9.18 -10.62 1.31
CA ARG A 9 8.14 -9.65 0.95
C ARG A 9 7.32 -10.11 -0.25
N GLU A 10 7.99 -10.64 -1.29
CA GLU A 10 7.32 -11.18 -2.48
C GLU A 10 6.42 -12.37 -2.10
N GLN A 11 6.94 -13.32 -1.32
CA GLN A 11 6.16 -14.47 -0.86
C GLN A 11 4.93 -14.07 -0.04
N LEU A 12 5.09 -13.11 0.87
CA LEU A 12 3.96 -12.58 1.65
C LEU A 12 2.94 -11.89 0.73
N SER A 13 3.41 -11.06 -0.21
CA SER A 13 2.53 -10.38 -1.17
C SER A 13 1.70 -11.38 -1.98
N ASP A 14 2.33 -12.43 -2.50
CA ASP A 14 1.65 -13.49 -3.26
C ASP A 14 0.59 -14.22 -2.44
N GLN A 15 0.88 -14.52 -1.17
CA GLN A 15 -0.05 -15.19 -0.27
C GLN A 15 -1.25 -14.30 0.05
N TRP A 16 -1.00 -13.04 0.39
CA TRP A 16 -2.07 -12.08 0.69
C TRP A 16 -2.95 -11.81 -0.51
N GLN A 17 -2.36 -11.68 -1.70
CA GLN A 17 -3.10 -11.46 -2.94
C GLN A 17 -4.03 -12.64 -3.24
N LYS A 18 -3.54 -13.88 -3.14
CA LYS A 18 -4.38 -15.08 -3.37
C LYS A 18 -5.55 -15.13 -2.40
N LEU A 19 -5.29 -14.92 -1.11
CA LEU A 19 -6.34 -14.92 -0.08
C LEU A 19 -7.37 -13.80 -0.33
N ALA A 20 -6.92 -12.59 -0.65
CA ALA A 20 -7.80 -11.47 -0.94
C ALA A 20 -8.72 -11.77 -2.13
N ILE A 21 -8.18 -12.32 -3.22
CA ILE A 21 -8.97 -12.70 -4.40
C ILE A 21 -10.03 -13.75 -4.04
N ASP A 22 -9.68 -14.77 -3.25
CA ASP A 22 -10.61 -15.83 -2.87
C ASP A 22 -11.74 -15.29 -1.98
N LEU A 23 -11.45 -14.34 -1.08
CA LEU A 23 -12.46 -13.68 -0.25
C LEU A 23 -13.39 -12.79 -1.09
N ILE A 24 -12.84 -12.06 -2.05
CA ILE A 24 -13.64 -11.25 -3.00
C ILE A 24 -14.58 -12.14 -3.81
N ARG A 25 -14.08 -13.27 -4.32
CA ARG A 25 -14.88 -14.25 -5.08
C ARG A 25 -16.00 -14.87 -4.25
N LYS A 26 -15.86 -14.90 -2.92
CA LYS A 26 -16.91 -15.34 -1.98
C LYS A 26 -17.92 -14.25 -1.63
N GLY A 27 -17.81 -13.06 -2.24
CA GLY A 27 -18.75 -11.96 -2.10
C GLY A 27 -18.40 -10.95 -1.00
N ILE A 28 -17.21 -11.03 -0.40
CA ILE A 28 -16.76 -10.02 0.57
C ILE A 28 -16.30 -8.78 -0.22
N PRO A 29 -16.75 -7.57 0.14
CA PRO A 29 -16.31 -6.34 -0.52
C PRO A 29 -14.79 -6.17 -0.47
N ALA A 30 -14.19 -5.80 -1.61
CA ALA A 30 -12.74 -5.59 -1.73
C ALA A 30 -12.24 -4.53 -0.73
N ASP A 31 -12.99 -3.44 -0.57
CA ASP A 31 -12.67 -2.35 0.37
C ASP A 31 -12.60 -2.87 1.82
N ALA A 32 -13.55 -3.73 2.22
CA ALA A 32 -13.56 -4.32 3.56
C ALA A 32 -12.34 -5.22 3.80
N ILE A 33 -11.91 -5.98 2.79
CA ILE A 33 -10.69 -6.81 2.88
C ILE A 33 -9.46 -5.92 3.02
N PHE A 34 -9.35 -4.91 2.16
CA PHE A 34 -8.23 -3.96 2.19
C PHE A 34 -8.12 -3.24 3.54
N GLU A 35 -9.22 -2.66 4.02
CA GLU A 35 -9.27 -1.97 5.31
C GLU A 35 -8.90 -2.92 6.45
N SER A 36 -9.38 -4.17 6.43
CA SER A 36 -9.07 -5.15 7.47
C SER A 36 -7.59 -5.54 7.49
N LEU A 37 -6.97 -5.79 6.33
CA LEU A 37 -5.55 -6.14 6.23
C LEU A 37 -4.66 -4.99 6.71
N LEU A 38 -5.00 -3.75 6.32
CA LEU A 38 -4.32 -2.55 6.80
C LEU A 38 -4.45 -2.41 8.32
N THR A 39 -5.67 -2.57 8.84
CA THR A 39 -5.98 -2.44 10.28
C THR A 39 -5.18 -3.44 11.11
N VAL A 40 -5.20 -4.72 10.72
CA VAL A 40 -4.49 -5.78 11.44
C VAL A 40 -2.97 -5.59 11.37
N GLY A 41 -2.44 -5.27 10.19
CA GLY A 41 -1.01 -4.99 10.01
C GLY A 41 -0.54 -3.80 10.85
N LEU A 42 -1.34 -2.73 10.88
CA LEU A 42 -1.04 -1.56 11.69
C LEU A 42 -1.09 -1.87 13.19
N ALA A 43 -2.12 -2.58 13.66
CA ALA A 43 -2.24 -2.98 15.05
C ALA A 43 -1.03 -3.81 15.52
N GLY A 44 -0.58 -4.78 14.70
CA GLY A 44 0.62 -5.57 15.00
C GLY A 44 1.90 -4.72 15.04
N HIS A 45 2.05 -3.76 14.13
CA HIS A 45 3.20 -2.85 14.16
C HIS A 45 3.19 -1.93 15.38
N VAL A 46 2.02 -1.43 15.78
CA VAL A 46 1.85 -0.61 17.00
C VAL A 46 2.16 -1.43 18.25
N GLU A 47 1.74 -2.69 18.31
CA GLU A 47 2.02 -3.58 19.44
C GLU A 47 3.53 -3.80 19.63
N ILE A 48 4.27 -4.03 18.53
CA ILE A 48 5.71 -4.32 18.58
C ILE A 48 6.55 -3.06 18.77
N HIS A 49 6.20 -1.96 18.08
CA HIS A 49 7.06 -0.78 17.98
C HIS A 49 6.55 0.44 18.74
N GLY A 50 5.29 0.44 19.18
CA GLY A 50 4.64 1.56 19.85
C GLY A 50 3.97 2.55 18.89
N LYS A 51 3.14 3.42 19.48
CA LYS A 51 2.26 4.35 18.75
C LYS A 51 3.04 5.47 18.06
N GLU A 52 3.96 6.12 18.77
CA GLU A 52 4.72 7.27 18.26
C GLU A 52 5.58 6.95 17.02
N PRO A 53 6.47 5.93 17.03
CA PRO A 53 7.27 5.63 15.85
C PRO A 53 6.41 5.12 14.68
N THR A 54 5.30 4.45 14.97
CA THR A 54 4.35 4.03 13.92
C THR A 54 3.65 5.23 13.29
N ALA A 55 3.24 6.23 14.09
CA ALA A 55 2.66 7.46 13.58
C ALA A 55 3.66 8.23 12.70
N GLY A 56 4.92 8.37 13.13
CA GLY A 56 5.97 9.00 12.31
C GLY A 56 6.17 8.29 10.97
N LYS A 57 6.13 6.96 10.96
CA LYS A 57 6.23 6.15 9.73
C LYS A 57 5.03 6.36 8.80
N LEU A 58 3.81 6.42 9.33
CA LEU A 58 2.61 6.69 8.54
C LEU A 58 2.63 8.07 7.89
N VAL A 59 3.09 9.09 8.63
CA VAL A 59 3.27 10.45 8.10
C VAL A 59 4.24 10.43 6.92
N ALA A 60 5.41 9.81 7.08
CA ALA A 60 6.40 9.72 5.99
C ALA A 60 5.86 9.00 4.75
N ILE A 61 5.09 7.92 4.93
CA ILE A 61 4.43 7.21 3.81
C ILE A 61 3.40 8.12 3.12
N ALA A 62 2.58 8.84 3.89
CA ALA A 62 1.57 9.73 3.35
C ALA A 62 2.19 10.91 2.57
N GLU A 63 3.30 11.46 3.04
CA GLU A 63 4.07 12.50 2.35
C GLU A 63 4.61 11.98 1.02
N GLN A 64 5.27 10.81 1.03
CA GLN A 64 5.80 10.20 -0.18
C GLN A 64 4.70 9.90 -1.21
N LEU A 65 3.57 9.36 -0.77
CA LEU A 65 2.43 9.09 -1.65
C LEU A 65 1.85 10.37 -2.24
N SER A 66 1.74 11.43 -1.43
CA SER A 66 1.26 12.74 -1.88
C SER A 66 2.16 13.33 -2.98
N ASP A 67 3.48 13.19 -2.82
CA ASP A 67 4.44 13.63 -3.82
C ASP A 67 4.38 12.79 -5.10
N GLN A 68 4.20 11.47 -4.99
CA GLN A 68 4.01 10.61 -6.16
C GLN A 68 2.74 10.99 -6.94
N VAL A 69 1.62 11.17 -6.25
CA VAL A 69 0.34 11.58 -6.86
C VAL A 69 0.48 12.95 -7.53
N ARG A 70 1.23 13.90 -6.94
CA ARG A 70 1.49 15.20 -7.55
C ARG A 70 2.24 15.05 -8.88
N ARG A 71 3.29 14.23 -8.92
CA ARG A 71 4.09 13.98 -10.14
C ARG A 71 3.26 13.28 -11.22
N GLU A 72 2.47 12.27 -10.86
CA GLU A 72 1.60 11.58 -11.81
C GLU A 72 0.56 12.53 -12.41
N LYS A 73 0.00 13.43 -11.59
CA LYS A 73 -0.92 14.47 -12.06
C LYS A 73 -0.26 15.45 -13.02
N GLU A 74 1.00 15.83 -12.80
CA GLU A 74 1.77 16.69 -13.71
C GLU A 74 2.03 15.99 -15.05
N ALA A 75 2.49 14.74 -15.01
CA ALA A 75 2.72 13.93 -16.21
C ALA A 75 1.44 13.74 -17.05
N LEU A 76 0.30 13.50 -16.40
CA LEU A 76 -1.00 13.39 -17.08
C LEU A 76 -1.41 14.70 -17.76
N ARG A 77 -1.12 15.85 -17.14
CA ARG A 77 -1.39 17.17 -17.73
C ARG A 77 -0.52 17.44 -18.95
N GLU A 78 0.76 17.11 -18.89
CA GLU A 78 1.70 17.25 -20.01
C GLU A 78 1.28 16.38 -21.20
N ALA A 79 0.93 15.11 -20.95
CA ALA A 79 0.42 14.20 -21.98
C ALA A 79 -0.90 14.70 -22.61
N SER A 80 -1.78 15.30 -21.81
CA SER A 80 -3.03 15.90 -22.29
C SER A 80 -2.83 17.20 -23.08
N GLY A 81 -1.72 17.91 -22.83
CA GLY A 81 -1.32 19.09 -23.60
C GLY A 81 -0.65 18.73 -24.93
N ALA A 82 0.16 17.67 -24.94
CA ALA A 82 0.88 17.21 -26.13
C ALA A 82 -0.03 16.60 -27.20
N THR A 83 -1.20 16.06 -26.83
CA THR A 83 -2.19 15.47 -27.75
C THR A 83 -3.13 16.50 -28.40
N LYS A 84 -3.01 17.79 -28.07
CA LYS A 84 -3.81 18.89 -28.66
C LYS A 84 -3.07 19.70 -29.74
N ASN A 85 -1.84 19.32 -30.12
CA ASN A 85 -1.10 19.91 -31.25
C ASN A 85 -1.06 18.96 -32.44
#